data_AF-A0AA36MXG6-F1
#
_entry.id   AF-A0AA36MXG6-F1
#
_cell.length_a   1.000
_cell.length_b   1.000
_cell.length_c   1.000
_cell.angle_alpha   90.00
_cell.angle_beta   90.00
_cell.angle_gamma   90.00
#
_symmetry.space_group_name_H-M   'P 1'
#
loop_
_entity.id
_entity.type
_entity.pdbx_description
1 polymer ?
#
loop_
_entity_poly.entity_id
_entity_poly.type
_entity_poly.pdbx_seq_one_letter_code
_entity_poly.pdbx_strand_id
1 'polypeptide(L)'
;MMGWPVLCLSVRQKQLLVIASLLLPSSAQRAFKISSTTCSLTADATSCQVASAGDAALQVAFTAGAATSLTLDMSSATTCSATGLFCPQVFMVNSDHSENTVKLSKCAFYKQADYSTHLLTYTFMNLGTAAFTVQDDHGVGRAVVPPGAIRECFCHCAGTCSTATNNRLYCLHISR
;
A
#
# COMPACT_ATOMS: atom_id res chain seq x y z
N MET A 1 -81.54 -21.58 0.18
CA MET A 1 -81.07 -22.81 -0.51
C MET A 1 -80.37 -22.39 -1.80
N MET A 2 -79.25 -23.04 -2.16
CA MET A 2 -78.66 -23.19 -3.52
C MET A 2 -78.56 -21.94 -4.44
N GLY A 3 -77.43 -21.60 -5.06
CA GLY A 3 -76.09 -22.21 -5.10
C GLY A 3 -75.16 -21.35 -5.98
N TRP A 4 -73.85 -21.64 -5.99
CA TRP A 4 -72.91 -21.02 -6.94
C TRP A 4 -72.98 -21.69 -8.33
N PRO A 5 -72.50 -21.01 -9.38
CA PRO A 5 -71.28 -21.56 -10.01
C PRO A 5 -70.15 -20.54 -10.23
N VAL A 6 -68.98 -21.08 -10.55
CA VAL A 6 -67.67 -20.42 -10.66
C VAL A 6 -67.28 -20.16 -12.11
N LEU A 7 -66.65 -19.02 -12.40
CA LEU A 7 -65.73 -18.73 -13.53
C LEU A 7 -65.06 -17.38 -13.21
N CYS A 8 -63.79 -17.22 -12.79
CA CYS A 8 -62.48 -17.82 -13.10
C CYS A 8 -61.74 -17.11 -14.26
N LEU A 9 -60.44 -16.82 -14.04
CA LEU A 9 -59.49 -16.05 -14.89
C LEU A 9 -59.81 -14.54 -14.99
N SER A 10 -58.88 -13.58 -15.12
CA SER A 10 -57.43 -13.51 -14.84
C SER A 10 -57.05 -12.00 -14.79
N VAL A 11 -55.86 -11.48 -14.45
CA VAL A 11 -54.52 -12.04 -14.14
C VAL A 11 -53.99 -11.38 -12.85
N ARG A 12 -53.11 -12.05 -12.08
CA ARG A 12 -52.35 -11.41 -10.99
C ARG A 12 -51.11 -10.70 -11.53
N GLN A 13 -51.16 -9.38 -11.69
CA GLN A 13 -49.99 -8.56 -12.01
C GLN A 13 -49.10 -8.39 -10.75
N LYS A 14 -48.47 -9.49 -10.31
CA LYS A 14 -47.38 -9.43 -9.35
C LYS A 14 -46.20 -8.76 -10.03
N GLN A 15 -45.99 -7.47 -9.77
CA GLN A 15 -44.71 -6.83 -10.03
C GLN A 15 -43.68 -7.51 -9.13
N LEU A 16 -42.99 -8.50 -9.69
CA LEU A 16 -41.80 -9.06 -9.09
C LEU A 16 -40.77 -7.93 -9.10
N LEU A 17 -40.55 -7.31 -7.94
CA LEU A 17 -39.47 -6.36 -7.76
C LEU A 17 -38.17 -7.18 -7.82
N VAL A 18 -37.69 -7.44 -9.04
CA VAL A 18 -36.36 -7.96 -9.28
C VAL A 18 -35.42 -6.85 -8.85
N ILE A 19 -35.05 -6.90 -7.57
CA ILE A 19 -33.85 -6.23 -7.07
C ILE A 19 -32.72 -6.95 -7.80
N ALA A 20 -32.42 -6.44 -9.00
CA ALA A 20 -31.11 -6.61 -9.60
C ALA A 20 -30.16 -5.99 -8.59
N SER A 21 -29.64 -6.84 -7.71
CA SER A 21 -28.46 -6.54 -6.92
C SER A 21 -27.38 -6.22 -7.94
N LEU A 22 -27.26 -4.92 -8.22
CA LEU A 22 -26.09 -4.32 -8.81
C LEU A 22 -24.92 -4.82 -7.97
N LEU A 23 -24.28 -5.87 -8.49
CA LEU A 23 -22.93 -6.27 -8.14
C LEU A 23 -22.04 -5.13 -8.60
N LEU A 24 -22.10 -4.02 -7.85
CA LEU A 24 -21.03 -3.05 -7.74
C LEU A 24 -19.77 -3.90 -7.61
N PRO A 25 -18.79 -3.76 -8.52
CA PRO A 25 -17.60 -4.57 -8.47
C PRO A 25 -16.99 -4.37 -7.08
N SER A 26 -17.01 -5.43 -6.28
CA SER A 26 -16.45 -5.41 -4.94
C SER A 26 -15.00 -4.99 -5.11
N SER A 27 -14.68 -3.80 -4.59
CA SER A 27 -13.36 -3.19 -4.82
C SER A 27 -12.35 -4.17 -4.25
N ALA A 28 -11.53 -4.79 -5.11
CA ALA A 28 -10.69 -5.92 -4.72
C ALA A 28 -9.86 -5.54 -3.49
N GLN A 29 -10.27 -6.04 -2.33
CA GLN A 29 -9.71 -5.63 -1.06
C GLN A 29 -8.39 -6.36 -0.92
N ARG A 30 -7.29 -5.67 -1.24
CA ARG A 30 -5.95 -6.25 -1.16
C ARG A 30 -5.68 -6.66 0.29
N ALA A 31 -5.71 -7.97 0.52
CA ALA A 31 -5.27 -8.56 1.77
C ALA A 31 -3.75 -8.75 1.71
N PHE A 32 -3.06 -8.33 2.77
CA PHE A 32 -1.62 -8.55 2.94
C PHE A 32 -1.41 -9.27 4.27
N LYS A 33 -0.44 -10.18 4.32
CA LYS A 33 -0.01 -10.78 5.58
C LYS A 33 0.69 -9.70 6.41
N ILE A 34 0.36 -9.52 7.69
CA ILE A 34 1.12 -8.58 8.53
C ILE A 34 2.43 -9.27 8.93
N SER A 35 3.56 -8.56 8.81
CA SER A 35 4.86 -9.05 9.26
C SER A 35 4.90 -9.11 10.79
N SER A 36 5.46 -10.20 11.34
CA SER A 36 5.81 -10.29 12.75
C SER A 36 7.00 -9.40 13.14
N THR A 37 7.73 -8.87 12.16
CA THR A 37 8.83 -7.92 12.37
C THR A 37 8.27 -6.50 12.44
N THR A 38 8.68 -5.75 13.47
CA THR A 38 8.35 -4.32 13.63
C THR A 38 9.64 -3.50 13.69
N CYS A 39 9.73 -2.48 12.84
CA CYS A 39 10.76 -1.44 12.91
C CYS A 39 10.31 -0.37 13.92
N SER A 40 10.67 -0.53 15.18
CA SER A 40 10.42 0.49 16.22
C SER A 40 11.58 1.49 16.28
N LEU A 41 11.25 2.77 16.34
CA LEU A 41 12.23 3.87 16.36
C LEU A 41 12.07 4.66 17.65
N THR A 42 13.02 4.45 18.55
CA THR A 42 13.37 5.39 19.61
C THR A 42 14.29 6.47 19.05
N ALA A 43 14.49 7.56 19.79
CA ALA A 43 15.12 8.80 19.30
C ALA A 43 16.48 8.64 18.57
N ASP A 44 17.25 7.59 18.88
CA ASP A 44 18.59 7.35 18.33
C ASP A 44 18.63 6.40 17.12
N ALA A 45 17.53 5.71 16.81
CA ALA A 45 17.47 4.73 15.72
C ALA A 45 17.00 5.38 14.41
N THR A 46 17.82 5.33 13.35
CA THR A 46 17.56 6.03 12.08
C THR A 46 17.44 5.11 10.85
N SER A 47 17.67 3.80 10.99
CA SER A 47 17.61 2.84 9.87
C SER A 47 16.97 1.52 10.25
N CYS A 48 16.11 0.99 9.36
CA CYS A 48 15.63 -0.40 9.46
C CYS A 48 15.92 -1.13 8.13
N GLN A 49 16.49 -2.33 8.23
CA GLN A 49 16.74 -3.18 7.06
C GLN A 49 15.44 -3.92 6.70
N VAL A 50 14.96 -3.80 5.46
CA VAL A 50 13.73 -4.46 4.96
C VAL A 50 13.98 -5.95 4.62
N ALA A 51 15.18 -6.45 4.89
CA ALA A 51 15.63 -7.79 4.54
C ALA A 51 14.70 -8.87 5.13
N SER A 52 14.11 -9.68 4.23
CA SER A 52 13.20 -10.82 4.52
C SER A 52 11.71 -10.50 4.72
N ALA A 53 11.24 -9.26 4.47
CA ALA A 53 9.83 -9.04 4.24
C ALA A 53 9.43 -9.64 2.88
N GLY A 54 8.71 -10.77 2.90
CA GLY A 54 8.15 -11.41 1.71
C GLY A 54 6.93 -10.64 1.16
N ASP A 55 5.83 -11.34 0.95
CA ASP A 55 4.50 -10.78 0.66
C ASP A 55 3.83 -10.10 1.88
N ALA A 56 4.63 -9.76 2.90
CA ALA A 56 4.16 -9.31 4.20
C ALA A 56 4.36 -7.80 4.42
N ALA A 57 3.34 -7.14 4.97
CA ALA A 57 3.37 -5.73 5.34
C ALA A 57 4.27 -5.51 6.57
N LEU A 58 5.33 -4.73 6.41
CA LEU A 58 6.26 -4.38 7.47
C LEU A 58 5.64 -3.31 8.40
N GLN A 59 5.66 -3.56 9.70
CA GLN A 59 5.19 -2.60 10.69
C GLN A 59 6.32 -1.61 11.03
N VAL A 60 6.00 -0.32 11.06
CA VAL A 60 6.91 0.77 11.43
C VAL A 60 6.25 1.55 12.56
N ALA A 61 6.96 1.76 13.67
CA ALA A 61 6.46 2.51 14.80
C ALA A 61 7.43 3.64 15.15
N PHE A 62 6.98 4.88 14.96
CA PHE A 62 7.61 6.05 15.55
C PHE A 62 7.06 6.21 16.97
N THR A 63 7.94 6.11 17.97
CA THR A 63 7.56 6.18 19.40
C THR A 63 8.51 7.09 20.17
N ALA A 64 9.11 8.06 19.50
CA ALA A 64 10.09 8.97 20.07
C ALA A 64 9.44 10.21 20.73
N GLY A 65 8.16 10.48 20.44
CA GLY A 65 7.46 11.70 20.88
C GLY A 65 7.98 12.98 20.22
N ALA A 66 8.79 12.86 19.17
CA ALA A 66 9.49 13.95 18.51
C ALA A 66 9.72 13.62 17.02
N ALA A 67 9.99 14.65 16.22
CA ALA A 67 10.28 14.53 14.80
C ALA A 67 11.48 13.61 14.54
N THR A 68 11.24 12.49 13.85
CA THR A 68 12.27 11.48 13.53
C THR A 68 12.22 11.07 12.07
N SER A 69 13.34 10.55 11.55
CA SER A 69 13.39 10.02 10.18
C SER A 69 13.90 8.58 10.15
N LEU A 70 13.11 7.71 9.53
CA LEU A 70 13.46 6.34 9.19
C LEU A 70 14.05 6.29 7.79
N THR A 71 15.22 5.68 7.62
CA THR A 71 15.68 5.20 6.31
C THR A 71 15.42 3.71 6.15
N LEU A 72 14.65 3.35 5.12
CA LEU A 72 14.43 1.99 4.64
C LEU A 72 15.41 1.69 3.50
N ASP A 73 16.36 0.77 3.69
CA ASP A 73 17.29 0.37 2.63
C ASP A 73 16.66 -0.74 1.76
N MET A 74 16.38 -0.43 0.49
CA MET A 74 15.77 -1.35 -0.47
C MET A 74 16.79 -2.12 -1.33
N SER A 75 18.08 -2.14 -0.98
CA SER A 75 19.12 -2.81 -1.78
C SER A 75 19.14 -4.34 -1.74
N SER A 76 18.23 -4.95 -0.97
CA SER A 76 17.94 -6.38 -1.01
C SER A 76 16.65 -6.62 -1.77
N ALA A 77 16.70 -7.47 -2.80
CA ALA A 77 15.51 -7.83 -3.56
C ALA A 77 14.53 -8.64 -2.69
N THR A 78 13.30 -8.14 -2.54
CA THR A 78 12.19 -8.83 -1.88
C THR A 78 11.33 -9.54 -2.94
N THR A 79 11.60 -10.82 -3.16
CA THR A 79 10.88 -11.66 -4.13
C THR A 79 9.74 -12.43 -3.49
N CYS A 80 8.61 -12.52 -4.18
CA CYS A 80 7.47 -13.35 -3.79
C CYS A 80 7.81 -14.82 -4.07
N SER A 81 7.86 -15.63 -3.01
CA SER A 81 8.33 -17.03 -3.05
C SER A 81 7.58 -17.91 -4.06
N ALA A 82 6.31 -17.62 -4.33
CA ALA A 82 5.47 -18.34 -5.29
C ALA A 82 5.78 -18.04 -6.77
N THR A 83 6.43 -16.91 -7.10
CA THR A 83 6.63 -16.46 -8.48
C THR A 83 8.07 -16.09 -8.82
N GLY A 84 8.94 -15.88 -7.83
CA GLY A 84 10.29 -15.33 -8.03
C GLY A 84 10.31 -13.85 -8.45
N LEU A 85 9.15 -13.23 -8.65
CA LEU A 85 9.01 -11.82 -9.03
C LEU A 85 9.09 -10.90 -7.81
N PHE A 86 9.36 -9.62 -8.01
CA PHE A 86 9.34 -8.62 -6.95
C PHE A 86 7.96 -8.51 -6.29
N CYS A 87 7.90 -8.62 -4.97
CA CYS A 87 6.69 -8.32 -4.22
C CYS A 87 6.45 -6.81 -4.16
N PRO A 88 5.21 -6.34 -4.32
CA PRO A 88 4.79 -5.05 -3.78
C PRO A 88 5.11 -5.00 -2.29
N GLN A 89 5.73 -3.90 -1.83
CA GLN A 89 6.13 -3.75 -0.44
C GLN A 89 5.15 -2.83 0.28
N VAL A 90 4.61 -3.28 1.42
CA VAL A 90 3.61 -2.54 2.19
C VAL A 90 4.20 -2.16 3.54
N PHE A 91 4.05 -0.90 3.93
CA PHE A 91 4.51 -0.36 5.20
C PHE A 91 3.32 0.15 6.00
N MET A 92 3.08 -0.47 7.15
CA MET A 92 2.07 -0.08 8.13
C MET A 92 2.74 0.82 9.16
N VAL A 93 2.58 2.13 9.00
CA VAL A 93 3.30 3.16 9.75
C VAL A 93 2.39 3.72 10.84
N ASN A 94 2.80 3.56 12.10
CA ASN A 94 2.22 4.26 13.24
C ASN A 94 3.09 5.49 13.53
N SER A 95 2.59 6.68 13.19
CA SER A 95 3.26 7.97 13.40
C SER A 95 2.67 8.73 14.59
N ASP A 96 3.54 9.15 15.52
CA ASP A 96 3.24 9.95 16.71
C ASP A 96 3.43 11.47 16.50
N HIS A 97 4.21 11.89 15.49
CA HIS A 97 4.54 13.29 15.20
C HIS A 97 4.38 13.64 13.70
N SER A 98 3.88 14.83 13.39
CA SER A 98 3.53 15.24 11.99
C SER A 98 4.74 15.43 11.08
N GLU A 99 5.91 15.64 11.67
CA GLU A 99 7.19 15.85 10.98
C GLU A 99 7.95 14.53 10.74
N ASN A 100 7.42 13.40 11.21
CA ASN A 100 8.05 12.09 10.99
C ASN A 100 8.17 11.80 9.49
N THR A 101 9.30 11.22 9.11
CA THR A 101 9.66 11.05 7.70
C THR A 101 10.19 9.64 7.41
N VAL A 102 9.51 8.92 6.52
CA VAL A 102 9.96 7.66 5.95
C VAL A 102 10.72 7.92 4.65
N LYS A 103 12.01 7.65 4.66
CA LYS A 103 12.93 7.80 3.54
C LYS A 103 13.20 6.43 2.91
N LEU A 104 12.97 6.30 1.60
CA LEU A 104 13.31 5.07 0.86
C LEU A 104 14.66 5.25 0.19
N SER A 105 15.66 4.54 0.73
CA SER A 105 16.97 4.47 0.10
C SER A 105 17.01 3.41 -0.98
N LYS A 106 17.67 3.71 -2.10
CA LYS A 106 17.94 2.76 -3.20
C LYS A 106 16.66 2.11 -3.76
N CYS A 107 15.55 2.86 -3.83
CA CYS A 107 14.21 2.30 -4.05
C CYS A 107 13.90 1.67 -5.44
N ALA A 108 14.84 1.69 -6.39
CA ALA A 108 14.79 0.87 -7.61
C ALA A 108 16.16 0.22 -7.88
N PHE A 109 16.90 -0.12 -6.83
CA PHE A 109 18.25 -0.67 -6.94
C PHE A 109 18.23 -2.16 -7.19
N TYR A 110 18.51 -2.54 -8.44
CA TYR A 110 18.63 -3.92 -8.84
C TYR A 110 20.11 -4.30 -8.93
N LYS A 111 20.56 -5.24 -8.09
CA LYS A 111 21.95 -5.76 -8.14
C LYS A 111 22.26 -6.58 -9.40
N GLN A 112 21.25 -7.04 -10.13
CA GLN A 112 21.39 -8.04 -11.21
C GLN A 112 20.42 -7.87 -12.40
N ALA A 113 19.68 -6.76 -12.52
CA ALA A 113 18.69 -6.59 -13.59
C ALA A 113 19.14 -5.59 -14.67
N ASP A 114 19.08 -6.02 -15.93
CA ASP A 114 19.09 -5.12 -17.10
C ASP A 114 17.77 -4.33 -17.20
N TYR A 115 17.83 -3.21 -17.93
CA TYR A 115 17.06 -2.00 -17.61
C TYR A 115 15.56 -1.94 -18.00
N SER A 116 14.93 -0.86 -17.55
CA SER A 116 13.74 -0.18 -18.11
C SER A 116 12.36 -0.81 -17.95
N THR A 117 12.23 -2.09 -17.55
CA THR A 117 10.95 -2.81 -17.57
C THR A 117 10.28 -2.98 -16.21
N HIS A 118 10.95 -2.60 -15.11
CA HIS A 118 10.49 -2.90 -13.75
C HIS A 118 10.14 -1.64 -12.97
N LEU A 119 8.93 -1.65 -12.40
CA LEU A 119 8.37 -0.58 -11.57
C LEU A 119 8.03 -1.19 -10.20
N LEU A 120 8.76 -0.81 -9.15
CA LEU A 120 8.47 -1.30 -7.80
C LEU A 120 7.37 -0.48 -7.17
N THR A 121 6.29 -1.14 -6.75
CA THR A 121 5.19 -0.50 -6.00
C THR A 121 5.43 -0.60 -4.50
N TYR A 122 5.30 0.54 -3.83
CA TYR A 122 5.37 0.75 -2.40
C TYR A 122 4.04 1.29 -1.89
N THR A 123 3.47 0.67 -0.87
CA THR A 123 2.21 1.13 -0.25
C THR A 123 2.50 1.57 1.18
N PHE A 124 2.14 2.80 1.53
CA PHE A 124 2.28 3.36 2.87
C PHE A 124 0.89 3.55 3.46
N MET A 125 0.61 2.90 4.58
CA MET A 125 -0.64 3.00 5.32
C MET A 125 -0.36 3.68 6.65
N ASN A 126 -1.04 4.79 6.93
CA ASN A 126 -0.90 5.48 8.21
C ASN A 126 -1.94 4.95 9.21
N LEU A 127 -1.45 4.31 10.26
CA LEU A 127 -2.23 3.78 11.38
C LEU A 127 -2.09 4.64 12.65
N GLY A 128 -1.22 5.65 12.62
CA GLY A 128 -1.00 6.56 13.73
C GLY A 128 -1.95 7.75 13.73
N THR A 129 -1.74 8.63 14.71
CA THR A 129 -2.56 9.82 14.95
C THR A 129 -2.03 11.06 14.22
N ALA A 130 -0.74 11.07 13.85
CA ALA A 130 -0.10 12.15 13.12
C ALA A 130 0.16 11.79 11.65
N ALA A 131 0.21 12.78 10.77
CA ALA A 131 0.68 12.56 9.40
C ALA A 131 2.17 12.16 9.38
N PHE A 132 2.65 11.63 8.26
CA PHE A 132 4.09 11.51 8.00
C PHE A 132 4.40 11.79 6.53
N THR A 133 5.66 12.12 6.25
CA THR A 133 6.15 12.35 4.88
C THR A 133 6.90 11.12 4.37
N VAL A 134 6.66 10.74 3.12
CA VAL A 134 7.47 9.76 2.37
C VAL A 134 8.35 10.51 1.37
N GLN A 135 9.63 10.12 1.23
CA GLN A 135 10.55 10.69 0.26
C GLN A 135 11.63 9.70 -0.22
N ASP A 136 12.29 9.97 -1.35
CA ASP A 136 13.45 9.19 -1.82
C ASP A 136 14.79 9.65 -1.23
N ASP A 137 15.90 9.03 -1.69
CA ASP A 137 17.26 9.38 -1.26
C ASP A 137 17.65 10.84 -1.45
N HIS A 138 17.02 11.52 -2.41
CA HIS A 138 17.29 12.87 -2.87
C HIS A 138 16.31 13.90 -2.28
N GLY A 139 15.35 13.46 -1.46
CA GLY A 139 14.24 14.30 -1.01
C GLY A 139 13.25 14.66 -2.13
N VAL A 140 13.26 13.92 -3.24
CA VAL A 140 12.32 14.00 -4.36
C VAL A 140 11.18 12.99 -4.14
N GLY A 141 10.04 13.20 -4.77
CA GLY A 141 8.86 12.33 -4.61
C GLY A 141 8.14 12.51 -3.28
N ARG A 142 8.26 13.69 -2.64
CA ARG A 142 7.64 13.98 -1.33
C ARG A 142 6.13 13.80 -1.38
N ALA A 143 5.60 12.92 -0.53
CA ALA A 143 4.17 12.74 -0.33
C ALA A 143 3.81 12.67 1.14
N VAL A 144 2.74 13.35 1.53
CA VAL A 144 2.19 13.27 2.88
C VAL A 144 1.16 12.14 2.93
N VAL A 145 1.25 11.32 3.98
CA VAL A 145 0.28 10.26 4.33
C VAL A 145 -0.50 10.71 5.56
N PRO A 146 -1.73 11.26 5.41
CA PRO A 146 -2.58 11.61 6.55
C PRO A 146 -2.94 10.40 7.42
N PRO A 147 -3.30 10.59 8.70
CA PRO A 147 -3.84 9.53 9.56
C PRO A 147 -4.99 8.77 8.89
N GLY A 148 -4.99 7.44 8.98
CA GLY A 148 -5.99 6.57 8.35
C GLY A 148 -5.93 6.48 6.82
N ALA A 149 -5.04 7.23 6.16
CA ALA A 149 -4.92 7.22 4.71
C ALA A 149 -3.89 6.19 4.20
N ILE A 150 -3.99 5.89 2.90
CA ILE A 150 -3.05 5.06 2.16
C ILE A 150 -2.43 5.90 1.03
N ARG A 151 -1.12 5.80 0.84
CA ARG A 151 -0.40 6.31 -0.33
C ARG A 151 0.27 5.17 -1.07
N GLU A 152 0.01 5.06 -2.36
CA GLU A 152 0.80 4.20 -3.25
C GLU A 152 1.83 5.04 -3.99
N CYS A 153 3.06 4.58 -3.96
CA CYS A 153 4.17 5.16 -4.67
C CYS A 153 4.83 4.09 -5.54
N PHE A 154 5.45 4.52 -6.62
CA PHE A 154 6.25 3.68 -7.48
C PHE A 154 7.66 4.23 -7.60
N CYS A 155 8.65 3.34 -7.59
CA CYS A 155 10.00 3.72 -7.97
C CYS A 155 10.29 3.35 -9.42
N HIS A 156 10.84 4.34 -10.12
CA HIS A 156 11.22 4.26 -11.52
C HIS A 156 12.69 4.58 -11.66
N CYS A 157 13.33 3.93 -12.61
CA CYS A 157 14.73 4.08 -12.97
C CYS A 157 14.83 4.28 -14.48
N ALA A 158 15.39 5.42 -14.91
CA ALA A 158 15.46 5.81 -16.32
C ALA A 158 16.75 5.38 -17.05
N GLY A 159 17.61 4.58 -16.39
CA GLY A 159 18.97 4.28 -16.86
C GLY A 159 19.64 3.25 -15.95
N THR A 160 20.88 3.50 -15.49
CA THR A 160 21.61 2.53 -14.66
C THR A 160 21.04 2.40 -13.24
N CYS A 161 20.19 1.41 -13.03
CA CYS A 161 19.46 1.19 -11.75
C CYS A 161 20.34 0.67 -10.61
N SER A 162 21.49 0.08 -10.92
CA SER A 162 22.57 -0.21 -9.96
C SER A 162 23.29 1.06 -9.47
N THR A 163 22.92 2.26 -9.95
CA THR A 163 23.36 3.54 -9.40
C THR A 163 22.20 4.21 -8.68
N ALA A 164 22.31 4.39 -7.35
CA ALA A 164 21.23 4.90 -6.52
C ALA A 164 20.69 6.27 -6.97
N THR A 165 21.55 7.12 -7.56
CA THR A 165 21.19 8.48 -8.01
C THR A 165 20.18 8.55 -9.16
N ASN A 166 19.99 7.43 -9.87
CA ASN A 166 19.08 7.33 -11.03
C ASN A 166 17.67 6.89 -10.62
N ASN A 167 17.48 6.49 -9.37
CA ASN A 167 16.23 5.94 -8.84
C ASN A 167 15.38 7.07 -8.26
N ARG A 168 14.11 7.14 -8.67
CA ARG A 168 13.17 8.20 -8.28
C ARG A 168 11.86 7.59 -7.78
N LEU A 169 11.39 8.08 -6.63
CA LEU A 169 10.06 7.78 -6.09
C LEU A 169 9.02 8.74 -6.69
N TYR A 170 7.88 8.20 -7.09
CA TYR A 170 6.72 8.94 -7.54
C TYR A 170 5.50 8.44 -6.78
N CYS A 171 4.82 9.32 -6.04
CA CYS A 171 3.65 8.96 -5.24
C CYS A 171 2.37 9.46 -5.90
N LEU A 172 1.40 8.57 -6.09
CA LEU A 172 0.10 8.92 -6.65
C LEU A 172 -0.86 9.38 -5.55
N HIS A 173 -1.77 10.27 -5.90
CA HIS A 173 -2.95 10.53 -5.09
C HIS A 173 -4.09 9.68 -5.63
N ILE A 174 -4.39 8.58 -4.94
CA ILE A 174 -5.60 7.80 -5.19
C ILE A 174 -6.74 8.49 -4.45
N SER A 175 -7.30 9.54 -5.06
CA SER A 175 -8.61 10.05 -4.67
C SER A 175 -9.66 9.02 -5.09
N ARG A 176 -10.37 8.44 -4.11
CA ARG A 176 -11.62 7.72 -4.31
C ARG A 176 -12.79 8.68 -4.14
#